data_AF-A0A2H0QTV8-F1
#
_entry.id   AF-A0A2H0QTV8-F1
#
_cell.length_a   1.000
_cell.length_b   1.000
_cell.length_c   1.000
_cell.angle_alpha   90.00
_cell.angle_beta   90.00
_cell.angle_gamma   90.00
#
_symmetry.space_group_name_H-M   'P 1'
#
loop_
_entity.id
_entity.type
_entity.pdbx_description
1 polymer ?
#
loop_
_entity_poly.entity_id
_entity_poly.type
_entity_poly.pdbx_seq_one_letter_code
_entity_poly.pdbx_strand_id
1 'polypeptide(L)'
;MHRLMFAKYLSTSTERKGFTLIELLVVVSIISLLSSFVLFSVNQANARSREAVRKSDLHQLQSALENYYVDYNAYPNTGNEWWGISVNGGGREEYIPGLAPRYISELPLDPSRATSGWSGYLYRSDGRNFKLISHTIGPEDFPTPGQAFHDPIRPTTAIMVCSDEPACSTW
;
A
#
# COMPACT_ATOMS: atom_id res chain seq x y z
N MET A 1 86.63 -3.47 -37.47
CA MET A 1 85.25 -3.05 -37.81
C MET A 1 84.40 -4.32 -37.69
N HIS A 2 83.55 -4.53 -36.68
CA HIS A 2 82.22 -3.93 -36.64
C HIS A 2 81.58 -4.14 -35.25
N ARG A 3 80.95 -3.07 -34.77
CA ARG A 3 80.12 -2.90 -33.57
C ARG A 3 79.08 -4.03 -33.41
N LEU A 4 78.97 -4.64 -32.22
CA LEU A 4 77.95 -4.34 -31.19
C LEU A 4 76.52 -4.24 -31.73
N MET A 5 75.64 -5.15 -31.29
CA MET A 5 74.33 -4.83 -30.69
C MET A 5 73.74 -6.10 -30.05
N PHE A 6 74.11 -6.36 -28.78
CA PHE A 6 73.33 -7.24 -27.93
C PHE A 6 72.08 -6.47 -27.48
N ALA A 7 70.92 -6.85 -28.02
CA ALA A 7 69.64 -6.37 -27.56
C ALA A 7 69.43 -6.82 -26.10
N LYS A 8 69.49 -5.88 -25.16
CA LYS A 8 69.08 -6.10 -23.77
C LYS A 8 67.56 -6.32 -23.77
N TYR A 9 67.15 -7.55 -23.50
CA TYR A 9 65.77 -7.93 -23.22
C TYR A 9 65.36 -7.24 -21.91
N LEU A 10 64.67 -6.10 -21.99
CA LEU A 10 64.02 -5.50 -20.83
C LEU A 10 62.78 -6.35 -20.49
N SER A 11 62.96 -7.35 -19.64
CA SER A 11 61.87 -8.08 -19.01
C SER A 11 61.22 -7.18 -17.96
N THR A 12 60.13 -6.50 -18.32
CA THR A 12 59.27 -5.80 -17.36
C THR A 12 58.53 -6.83 -16.52
N SER A 13 59.02 -7.12 -15.32
CA SER A 13 58.30 -7.91 -14.33
C SER A 13 57.09 -7.12 -13.84
N THR A 14 55.91 -7.39 -14.41
CA THR A 14 54.64 -6.98 -13.81
C THR A 14 54.49 -7.68 -12.47
N GLU A 15 54.76 -6.96 -11.38
CA GLU A 15 54.45 -7.42 -10.03
C GLU A 15 52.95 -7.70 -9.92
N ARG A 16 52.58 -8.97 -9.81
CA ARG A 16 51.20 -9.35 -9.51
C ARG A 16 50.96 -9.11 -8.03
N LYS A 17 50.36 -7.96 -7.71
CA LYS A 17 49.86 -7.67 -6.36
C LYS A 17 48.66 -8.59 -6.07
N GLY A 18 48.79 -9.45 -5.07
CA GLY A 18 47.68 -10.25 -4.54
C GLY A 18 46.88 -9.46 -3.50
N PHE A 19 45.58 -9.71 -3.42
CA PHE A 19 44.73 -9.16 -2.37
C PHE A 19 45.14 -9.72 -1.00
N THR A 20 45.17 -8.86 0.01
CA THR A 20 45.37 -9.28 1.40
C THR A 20 44.06 -9.77 2.01
N LEU A 21 44.13 -10.69 2.98
CA LEU A 21 42.95 -11.18 3.72
C LEU A 21 42.21 -10.05 4.44
N ILE A 22 42.94 -9.04 4.92
CA ILE A 22 42.36 -7.89 5.63
C ILE A 22 41.59 -6.97 4.68
N GLU A 23 42.07 -6.76 3.44
CA GLU A 23 41.33 -5.98 2.43
C GLU A 23 39.99 -6.65 2.11
N LEU A 24 39.96 -7.97 1.95
CA LEU A 24 38.71 -8.68 1.70
C LEU A 24 37.77 -8.61 2.92
N LEU A 25 38.30 -8.72 4.13
CA LEU A 25 37.52 -8.67 5.38
C LEU A 25 36.85 -7.31 5.59
N VAL A 26 37.56 -6.21 5.31
CA VAL A 26 36.99 -4.85 5.44
C VAL A 26 35.93 -4.58 4.37
N VAL A 27 36.09 -5.12 3.16
CA VAL A 27 35.12 -4.93 2.08
C VAL A 27 33.79 -5.62 2.42
N VAL A 28 33.81 -6.87 2.86
CA VAL A 28 32.57 -7.59 3.21
C VAL A 28 31.89 -7.00 4.45
N SER A 29 32.65 -6.43 5.39
CA SER A 29 32.06 -5.77 6.56
C SER A 29 31.33 -4.48 6.17
N ILE A 30 31.89 -3.66 5.27
CA ILE A 30 31.23 -2.45 4.78
C ILE A 30 30.00 -2.79 3.93
N ILE A 31 30.11 -3.78 3.02
CA ILE A 31 28.97 -4.19 2.18
C ILE A 31 27.81 -4.70 3.02
N SER A 32 28.06 -5.50 4.06
CA SER A 32 26.99 -6.04 4.92
C SER A 32 26.27 -4.95 5.71
N LEU A 33 27.00 -3.94 6.19
CA LEU A 33 26.43 -2.77 6.86
C LEU A 33 25.53 -1.96 5.91
N LEU A 34 26.06 -1.61 4.71
CA LEU A 34 25.30 -0.83 3.73
C LEU A 34 24.06 -1.58 3.22
N SER A 35 24.19 -2.89 2.97
CA SER A 35 23.10 -3.72 2.46
C SER A 35 21.93 -3.80 3.45
N SER A 36 22.21 -3.88 4.76
CA SER A 36 21.18 -3.91 5.80
C SER A 36 20.32 -2.63 5.81
N PHE A 37 20.94 -1.47 5.63
CA PHE A 37 20.23 -0.19 5.58
C PHE A 37 19.31 -0.07 4.36
N VAL A 38 19.76 -0.56 3.20
CA VAL A 38 18.97 -0.56 1.96
C VAL A 38 17.67 -1.36 2.12
N LEU A 39 17.72 -2.54 2.75
CA LEU A 39 16.53 -3.35 2.98
C LEU A 39 15.48 -2.64 3.84
N PHE A 40 15.91 -1.96 4.91
CA PHE A 40 14.99 -1.18 5.75
C PHE A 40 14.34 -0.04 4.96
N SER A 41 15.13 0.69 4.17
CA SER A 41 14.65 1.79 3.33
C SER A 41 13.61 1.33 2.30
N VAL A 42 13.87 0.22 1.60
CA VAL A 42 12.96 -0.34 0.60
C VAL A 42 11.64 -0.78 1.23
N ASN A 43 11.67 -1.43 2.40
CA ASN A 43 10.45 -1.84 3.09
C ASN A 43 9.57 -0.64 3.47
N GLN A 44 10.18 0.45 3.95
CA GLN A 44 9.46 1.68 4.26
C GLN A 44 8.89 2.35 2.99
N ALA A 45 9.66 2.41 1.91
CA ALA A 45 9.20 2.94 0.63
C ALA A 45 8.00 2.14 0.08
N ASN A 46 8.05 0.81 0.15
CA ASN A 46 6.95 -0.06 -0.27
C ASN A 46 5.70 0.16 0.60
N ALA A 47 5.84 0.34 1.91
CA ALA A 47 4.71 0.64 2.79
C ALA A 47 4.03 1.96 2.44
N ARG A 48 4.81 3.02 2.19
CA ARG A 48 4.31 4.34 1.75
C ARG A 48 3.63 4.27 0.38
N SER A 49 4.20 3.49 -0.55
CA SER A 49 3.60 3.26 -1.87
C SER A 49 2.22 2.62 -1.75
N ARG A 50 2.08 1.57 -0.94
CA ARG A 50 0.78 0.93 -0.68
C ARG A 50 -0.22 1.91 -0.06
N GLU A 51 0.20 2.74 0.89
CA GLU A 51 -0.66 3.76 1.48
C GLU A 51 -1.13 4.82 0.48
N ALA A 52 -0.25 5.27 -0.42
CA ALA A 52 -0.61 6.21 -1.48
C ALA A 52 -1.65 5.61 -2.44
N VAL A 53 -1.49 4.34 -2.82
CA VAL A 53 -2.48 3.62 -3.64
C VAL A 53 -3.81 3.52 -2.90
N ARG A 54 -3.79 3.09 -1.63
CA ARG A 54 -5.01 3.00 -0.82
C ARG A 54 -5.77 4.31 -0.75
N LYS A 55 -5.08 5.43 -0.52
CA LYS A 55 -5.70 6.75 -0.50
C LYS A 55 -6.33 7.09 -1.86
N SER A 56 -5.63 6.82 -2.96
CA SER A 56 -6.16 7.03 -4.31
C SER A 56 -7.41 6.18 -4.58
N ASP A 57 -7.41 4.92 -4.17
CA ASP A 57 -8.55 4.00 -4.35
C ASP A 57 -9.77 4.46 -3.57
N LEU A 58 -9.58 4.87 -2.30
CA LEU A 58 -10.67 5.39 -1.47
C LEU A 58 -11.31 6.65 -2.10
N HIS A 59 -10.51 7.58 -2.62
CA HIS A 59 -11.05 8.77 -3.30
C HIS A 59 -11.80 8.43 -4.58
N GLN A 60 -11.29 7.49 -5.39
CA GLN A 60 -12.00 7.03 -6.60
C GLN A 60 -13.35 6.40 -6.26
N LEU A 61 -13.39 5.56 -5.22
CA LEU A 61 -14.61 4.95 -4.71
C LEU A 61 -15.59 5.98 -4.17
N GLN A 62 -15.11 6.98 -3.43
CA GLN A 62 -15.92 8.09 -2.95
C GLN A 62 -16.60 8.83 -4.11
N SER A 63 -15.85 9.25 -5.12
CA SER A 63 -16.43 9.95 -6.28
C SER A 63 -17.43 9.07 -7.04
N ALA A 64 -17.18 7.76 -7.15
CA ALA A 64 -18.14 6.84 -7.75
C ALA A 64 -19.43 6.73 -6.91
N LEU A 65 -19.33 6.71 -5.58
CA LEU A 65 -20.48 6.68 -4.68
C LEU A 65 -21.29 7.97 -4.71
N GLU A 66 -20.64 9.11 -4.84
CA GLU A 66 -21.30 10.40 -5.04
C GLU A 66 -22.11 10.41 -6.35
N ASN A 67 -21.55 9.88 -7.44
CA ASN A 67 -22.29 9.72 -8.69
C ASN A 67 -23.46 8.74 -8.58
N TYR A 68 -23.30 7.64 -7.83
CA TYR A 68 -24.40 6.72 -7.54
C TYR A 68 -25.52 7.44 -6.77
N TYR A 69 -25.17 8.28 -5.79
CA TYR A 69 -26.14 9.05 -5.03
C TYR A 69 -26.92 10.04 -5.91
N VAL A 70 -26.27 10.68 -6.89
CA VAL A 70 -26.95 11.58 -7.84
C VAL A 70 -28.05 10.84 -8.62
N ASP A 71 -27.81 9.60 -9.01
CA ASP A 71 -28.77 8.80 -9.80
C ASP A 71 -29.90 8.18 -8.95
N TYR A 72 -29.58 7.72 -7.73
CA TYR A 72 -30.49 6.92 -6.90
C TYR A 72 -30.99 7.63 -5.65
N ASN A 73 -30.49 8.82 -5.33
CA ASN A 73 -30.75 9.60 -4.12
C ASN A 73 -30.56 8.78 -2.82
N ALA A 74 -29.65 7.81 -2.87
CA ALA A 74 -29.31 6.87 -1.82
C ALA A 74 -27.95 6.25 -2.12
N TYR A 75 -27.26 5.74 -1.10
CA TYR A 75 -26.04 4.95 -1.28
C TYR A 75 -26.35 3.44 -1.39
N PRO A 76 -25.46 2.63 -1.98
CA PRO A 76 -25.58 1.17 -2.01
C PRO A 76 -25.77 0.57 -0.61
N ASN A 77 -26.96 0.08 -0.30
CA ASN A 77 -27.28 -0.37 1.05
C ASN A 77 -26.68 -1.76 1.33
N THR A 78 -25.96 -1.91 2.46
CA THR A 78 -25.39 -3.19 2.92
C THR A 78 -26.11 -3.76 4.14
N GLY A 79 -27.32 -3.29 4.45
CA GLY A 79 -28.05 -3.66 5.66
C GLY A 79 -27.41 -3.13 6.93
N ASN A 80 -26.61 -2.05 6.83
CA ASN A 80 -25.77 -1.55 7.92
C ASN A 80 -24.69 -2.55 8.37
N GLU A 81 -24.34 -3.52 7.53
CA GLU A 81 -23.28 -4.50 7.76
C GLU A 81 -21.99 -4.13 7.03
N TRP A 82 -20.87 -4.66 7.50
CA TRP A 82 -19.57 -4.51 6.85
C TRP A 82 -19.41 -5.53 5.74
N TRP A 83 -19.22 -5.03 4.52
CA TRP A 83 -18.96 -5.83 3.33
C TRP A 83 -17.53 -5.61 2.86
N GLY A 84 -16.88 -6.69 2.44
CA GLY A 84 -15.51 -6.68 1.97
C GLY A 84 -15.09 -8.03 1.41
N ILE A 85 -13.93 -8.04 0.75
CA ILE A 85 -13.35 -9.27 0.19
C ILE A 85 -12.79 -10.18 1.29
N SER A 86 -12.48 -9.63 2.47
CA SER A 86 -11.99 -10.43 3.58
C SER A 86 -13.04 -11.38 4.14
N VAL A 87 -12.57 -12.43 4.82
CA VAL A 87 -13.41 -13.47 5.41
C VAL A 87 -14.50 -12.92 6.33
N ASN A 88 -14.19 -11.89 7.14
CA ASN A 88 -15.18 -11.30 8.04
C ASN A 88 -16.08 -10.26 7.36
N GLY A 89 -15.66 -9.70 6.23
CA GLY A 89 -16.48 -8.85 5.35
C GLY A 89 -17.43 -9.65 4.44
N GLY A 90 -17.52 -10.97 4.64
CA GLY A 90 -18.39 -11.86 3.88
C GLY A 90 -17.79 -12.39 2.57
N GLY A 91 -16.51 -12.14 2.29
CA GLY A 91 -15.83 -12.71 1.12
C GLY A 91 -16.38 -12.21 -0.22
N ARG A 92 -16.82 -10.96 -0.28
CA ARG A 92 -17.56 -10.39 -1.41
C ARG A 92 -16.61 -9.70 -2.39
N GLU A 93 -16.48 -10.22 -3.60
CA GLU A 93 -15.78 -9.53 -4.69
C GLU A 93 -16.50 -8.21 -5.06
N GLU A 94 -17.84 -8.24 -5.04
CA GLU A 94 -18.69 -7.05 -5.10
C GLU A 94 -19.02 -6.55 -3.69
N TYR A 95 -18.05 -5.91 -3.02
CA TYR A 95 -18.25 -5.40 -1.67
C TYR A 95 -19.01 -4.06 -1.61
N ILE A 96 -19.25 -3.43 -2.76
CA ILE A 96 -20.14 -2.27 -2.91
C ILE A 96 -21.16 -2.57 -4.01
N PRO A 97 -22.42 -2.87 -3.66
CA PRO A 97 -23.39 -3.37 -4.64
C PRO A 97 -23.75 -2.33 -5.69
N GLY A 98 -23.71 -2.72 -6.97
CA GLY A 98 -24.15 -1.87 -8.09
C GLY A 98 -23.23 -0.68 -8.42
N LEU A 99 -22.06 -0.58 -7.78
CA LEU A 99 -21.10 0.50 -8.08
C LEU A 99 -20.31 0.21 -9.37
N ALA A 100 -19.81 -1.02 -9.51
CA ALA A 100 -19.17 -1.50 -10.73
C ALA A 100 -20.15 -2.34 -11.57
N PRO A 101 -20.05 -2.31 -12.91
CA PRO A 101 -19.11 -1.55 -13.73
C PRO A 101 -19.57 -0.12 -14.06
N ARG A 102 -20.74 0.32 -13.57
CA ARG A 102 -21.42 1.53 -14.07
C ARG A 102 -20.73 2.84 -13.67
N TYR A 103 -20.28 2.95 -12.42
CA TYR A 103 -19.67 4.17 -11.87
C TYR A 103 -18.16 4.06 -11.72
N ILE A 104 -17.64 2.83 -11.71
CA ILE A 104 -16.22 2.50 -11.71
C ILE A 104 -16.02 1.21 -12.50
N SER A 105 -14.92 1.06 -13.22
CA SER A 105 -14.67 -0.11 -14.08
C SER A 105 -14.61 -1.43 -13.29
N GLU A 106 -13.95 -1.42 -12.15
CA GLU A 106 -13.83 -2.55 -11.23
C GLU A 106 -13.63 -2.04 -9.80
N LEU A 107 -14.05 -2.82 -8.81
CA LEU A 107 -13.77 -2.47 -7.42
C LEU A 107 -12.29 -2.74 -7.11
N PRO A 108 -11.55 -1.75 -6.56
CA PRO A 108 -10.13 -1.92 -6.29
C PRO A 108 -9.90 -2.97 -5.20
N LEU A 109 -8.72 -3.58 -5.26
CA LEU A 109 -8.21 -4.51 -4.26
C LEU A 109 -7.13 -3.83 -3.43
N ASP A 110 -7.11 -4.11 -2.13
CA ASP A 110 -6.04 -3.56 -1.28
C ASP A 110 -4.66 -4.04 -1.78
N PRO A 111 -3.64 -3.16 -1.86
CA PRO A 111 -2.32 -3.52 -2.39
C PRO A 111 -1.60 -4.64 -1.64
N SER A 112 -1.96 -4.88 -0.36
CA SER A 112 -1.42 -6.01 0.40
C SER A 112 -2.06 -7.35 0.00
N ARG A 113 -3.20 -7.31 -0.68
CA ARG A 113 -4.04 -8.46 -1.07
C ARG A 113 -4.37 -9.39 0.11
N ALA A 114 -4.34 -8.85 1.33
CA ALA A 114 -4.73 -9.59 2.51
C ALA A 114 -6.25 -9.80 2.51
N THR A 115 -6.66 -11.04 2.79
CA THR A 115 -8.07 -11.45 2.85
C THR A 115 -8.45 -12.08 4.19
N SER A 116 -7.52 -12.15 5.14
CA SER A 116 -7.75 -12.70 6.47
C SER A 116 -8.38 -11.68 7.41
N GLY A 117 -9.20 -12.16 8.36
CA GLY A 117 -9.91 -11.31 9.31
C GLY A 117 -10.74 -10.22 8.63
N TRP A 118 -10.44 -8.97 8.96
CA TRP A 118 -11.06 -7.75 8.43
C TRP A 118 -10.16 -6.99 7.45
N SER A 119 -9.12 -7.62 6.90
CA SER A 119 -8.17 -6.92 6.03
C SER A 119 -8.78 -6.43 4.71
N GLY A 120 -8.16 -5.40 4.14
CA GLY A 120 -8.52 -4.83 2.85
C GLY A 120 -9.55 -3.71 2.93
N TYR A 121 -10.25 -3.48 1.82
CA TYR A 121 -11.30 -2.47 1.76
C TYR A 121 -12.60 -3.02 2.35
N LEU A 122 -13.22 -2.22 3.20
CA LEU A 122 -14.50 -2.52 3.81
C LEU A 122 -15.47 -1.37 3.59
N TYR A 123 -16.71 -1.71 3.27
CA TYR A 123 -17.79 -0.79 3.02
C TYR A 123 -18.99 -1.11 3.90
N ARG A 124 -19.65 -0.07 4.41
CA ARG A 124 -20.88 -0.19 5.20
C ARG A 124 -21.80 0.98 4.89
N SER A 125 -23.08 0.70 4.68
CA SER A 125 -24.08 1.73 4.44
C SER A 125 -25.46 1.34 4.98
N ASP A 126 -26.21 2.34 5.44
CA ASP A 126 -27.64 2.26 5.77
C ASP A 126 -28.55 2.79 4.63
N GLY A 127 -27.96 3.15 3.48
CA GLY A 127 -28.63 3.75 2.33
C GLY A 127 -28.67 5.28 2.35
N ARG A 128 -28.38 5.94 3.48
CA ARG A 128 -28.29 7.40 3.61
C ARG A 128 -26.87 7.88 3.88
N ASN A 129 -26.15 7.13 4.69
CA ASN A 129 -24.78 7.33 5.08
C ASN A 129 -23.94 6.15 4.61
N PHE A 130 -22.64 6.38 4.47
CA PHE A 130 -21.71 5.29 4.26
C PHE A 130 -20.38 5.52 4.97
N LYS A 131 -19.68 4.42 5.21
CA LYS A 131 -18.30 4.40 5.69
C LYS A 131 -17.50 3.44 4.84
N LEU A 132 -16.36 3.92 4.35
CA LEU A 132 -15.38 3.19 3.58
C LEU A 132 -14.04 3.23 4.32
N ILE A 133 -13.43 2.09 4.58
CA ILE A 133 -12.14 2.01 5.27
C ILE A 133 -11.18 1.09 4.53
N SER A 134 -9.89 1.41 4.58
CA SER A 134 -8.84 0.42 4.37
C SER A 134 -8.34 -0.08 5.72
N HIS A 135 -8.50 -1.37 5.96
CA HIS A 135 -8.09 -2.00 7.21
C HIS A 135 -6.86 -2.90 7.01
N THR A 136 -5.84 -2.68 7.84
CA THR A 136 -4.60 -3.47 7.88
C THR A 136 -4.38 -4.01 9.28
N ILE A 137 -5.05 -5.13 9.60
CA ILE A 137 -4.83 -6.08 10.71
C ILE A 137 -4.27 -5.45 12.00
N GLY A 138 -5.15 -4.97 12.88
CA GLY A 138 -4.83 -4.55 14.25
C GLY A 138 -6.01 -4.78 15.22
N PRO A 139 -5.77 -5.17 16.50
CA PRO A 139 -6.83 -5.53 17.45
C PRO A 139 -7.64 -4.34 18.01
N GLU A 140 -7.14 -3.11 17.92
CA GLU A 140 -7.90 -1.89 18.24
C GLU A 140 -8.81 -1.41 17.08
N ASP A 141 -8.72 -2.05 15.91
CA ASP A 141 -9.29 -1.56 14.66
C ASP A 141 -10.50 -2.37 14.17
N PHE A 142 -11.11 -3.17 15.03
CA PHE A 142 -12.26 -4.00 14.62
C PHE A 142 -13.47 -3.13 14.25
N PRO A 143 -14.01 -3.27 13.03
CA PRO A 143 -15.29 -2.69 12.69
C PRO A 143 -16.38 -3.35 13.54
N THR A 144 -16.76 -2.74 14.67
CA THR A 144 -17.82 -3.30 15.51
C THR A 144 -19.18 -2.95 14.90
N PRO A 145 -20.11 -3.93 14.82
CA PRO A 145 -21.49 -3.66 14.42
C PRO A 145 -22.08 -2.55 15.31
N GLY A 146 -22.66 -1.52 14.70
CA GLY A 146 -23.27 -0.41 15.43
C GLY A 146 -22.37 0.78 15.74
N GLN A 147 -21.09 0.80 15.32
CA GLN A 147 -20.31 2.04 15.34
C GLN A 147 -20.96 3.11 14.46
N ALA A 148 -20.87 4.37 14.89
CA ALA A 148 -21.23 5.51 14.06
C ALA A 148 -20.44 5.47 12.74
N PHE A 149 -21.04 6.01 11.67
CA PHE A 149 -20.34 6.20 10.40
C PHE A 149 -19.16 7.17 10.56
N HIS A 150 -19.23 8.06 11.56
CA HIS A 150 -18.16 8.96 11.94
C HIS A 150 -17.01 8.27 12.71
N ASP A 151 -15.77 8.60 12.35
CA ASP A 151 -14.55 8.12 12.99
C ASP A 151 -13.55 9.27 13.23
N PRO A 152 -13.51 9.85 14.44
CA PRO A 152 -12.61 10.95 14.74
C PRO A 152 -11.13 10.53 14.81
N ILE A 153 -10.84 9.23 14.76
CA ILE A 153 -9.50 8.69 14.99
C ILE A 153 -8.75 8.49 13.66
N ARG A 154 -9.45 8.36 12.52
CA ARG A 154 -8.85 7.90 11.24
C ARG A 154 -9.11 8.84 10.05
N PRO A 155 -8.53 10.04 10.00
CA PRO A 155 -8.77 11.00 8.91
C PRO A 155 -8.10 10.63 7.57
N THR A 156 -7.14 9.69 7.54
CA THR A 156 -6.33 9.41 6.33
C THR A 156 -6.58 8.05 5.67
N THR A 157 -7.18 7.10 6.39
CA THR A 157 -7.41 5.71 5.92
C THR A 157 -8.87 5.29 5.94
N ALA A 158 -9.76 6.21 6.32
CA ALA A 158 -11.20 6.06 6.27
C ALA A 158 -11.80 7.27 5.56
N ILE A 159 -12.76 7.01 4.68
CA ILE A 159 -13.63 8.03 4.10
C ILE A 159 -15.05 7.73 4.55
N MET A 160 -15.79 8.78 4.89
CA MET A 160 -17.16 8.69 5.34
C MET A 160 -17.95 9.84 4.75
N VAL A 161 -19.22 9.59 4.46
CA VAL A 161 -20.20 10.66 4.24
C VAL A 161 -21.33 10.41 5.21
N CYS A 162 -21.45 11.31 6.19
CA CYS A 162 -22.61 11.41 7.06
C CYS A 162 -23.45 12.61 6.61
N SER A 163 -24.72 12.41 6.23
CA SER A 163 -25.61 13.49 5.81
C SER A 163 -26.01 14.43 6.96
N ASP A 164 -25.86 13.98 8.21
CA ASP A 164 -26.50 14.61 9.38
C ASP A 164 -25.50 15.13 10.44
N GLU A 165 -24.19 15.15 10.16
CA GLU A 165 -23.16 15.61 11.12
C GLU A 165 -22.31 16.78 10.59
N PRO A 166 -22.19 17.91 11.33
CA PRO A 166 -21.48 19.10 10.88
C PRO A 166 -19.98 18.87 10.59
N ALA A 167 -19.38 17.84 11.16
CA ALA A 167 -17.97 17.46 10.93
C ALA A 167 -17.68 16.95 9.50
N CYS A 168 -18.70 16.55 8.74
CA CYS A 168 -18.53 16.12 7.34
C CYS A 168 -18.49 17.29 6.34
N SER A 169 -18.72 18.53 6.79
CA SER A 169 -18.72 19.73 5.94
C SER A 169 -17.36 20.42 5.80
N THR A 170 -16.32 19.90 6.45
CA THR A 170 -14.98 20.49 6.45
C THR A 170 -13.98 19.55 5.78
N TRP A 171 -14.01 19.52 4.45
CA TRP A 171 -12.90 19.11 3.61
C TRP A 171 -12.62 20.22 2.60
#